data_AF-A0A4Q7KDX6-F1
#
_entry.id   AF-A0A4Q7KDX6-F1
#
_cell.length_a   1.000
_cell.length_b   1.000
_cell.length_c   1.000
_cell.angle_alpha   90.00
_cell.angle_beta   90.00
_cell.angle_gamma   90.00
#
_symmetry.space_group_name_H-M   'P 1'
#
loop_
_entity.id
_entity.type
_entity.pdbx_description
1 polymer ?
#
loop_
_entity_poly.entity_id
_entity_poly.type
_entity_poly.pdbx_seq_one_letter_code
_entity_poly.pdbx_strand_id
1 'polypeptide(L)'
;MDDQLAALVSVRIFVPDLAKRLAGVPAETLADIVLDRSERRWVREKCACALLDRVPAGRRAALAESDLNGAIARTILDGPDVPALVVLAADAWTHRRTVGEQLLDAVIDVRGLPAVLAPLGASSPEELMTGGASPTERLLGTRLTHLYGGDVTPALADPVTMVARAAHDVLVDSEGFDDELRAMTTGPGRLWALAVLAGRGEPVDGPAIPLPTVPDDVRAAIVRQYTPGQRDTDPRWLIEAASNRTTAPDEEEILRQAIAALVGLNPREPVSAHDEHQQGDGTYHTVATDAGRATISTLGPFFAATDNRVTKALRDNGFRHIDATIGDTVFTGLHVYYFGDRNPLAVSTLLFYWQD
;
A
#
# COMPACT_ATOMS: atom_id res chain seq x y z
N MET A 1 19.24 -14.32 -25.93
CA MET A 1 19.06 -14.59 -24.50
C MET A 1 18.79 -16.07 -24.36
N ASP A 2 19.52 -16.78 -23.49
CA ASP A 2 19.34 -18.22 -23.27
C ASP A 2 17.92 -18.48 -22.71
N ASP A 3 17.20 -19.48 -23.22
CA ASP A 3 15.78 -19.72 -22.86
C ASP A 3 15.57 -19.94 -21.35
N GLN A 4 16.61 -20.41 -20.65
CA GLN A 4 16.62 -20.56 -19.19
C GLN A 4 16.64 -19.23 -18.43
N LEU A 5 17.33 -18.20 -18.96
CA LEU A 5 17.44 -16.89 -18.33
C LEU A 5 16.12 -16.11 -18.51
N ALA A 6 15.49 -16.25 -19.68
CA ALA A 6 14.13 -15.74 -19.92
C ALA A 6 13.12 -16.33 -18.94
N ALA A 7 13.18 -17.64 -18.67
CA ALA A 7 12.28 -18.32 -17.74
C ALA A 7 12.51 -17.90 -16.26
N LEU A 8 13.76 -17.70 -15.85
CA LEU A 8 14.11 -17.24 -14.50
C LEU A 8 13.66 -15.81 -14.22
N VAL A 9 13.65 -14.97 -15.26
CA VAL A 9 13.37 -13.54 -15.15
C VAL A 9 11.87 -13.24 -15.37
N SER A 10 11.16 -13.98 -16.23
CA SER A 10 9.76 -13.71 -16.65
C SER A 10 8.71 -13.75 -15.53
N VAL A 11 9.03 -14.29 -14.35
CA VAL A 11 8.09 -14.32 -13.22
C VAL A 11 7.99 -12.93 -12.57
N ARG A 12 6.84 -12.28 -12.80
CA ARG A 12 6.46 -10.98 -12.20
C ARG A 12 6.22 -11.06 -10.68
N ILE A 13 6.14 -12.29 -10.14
CA ILE A 13 5.93 -12.57 -8.72
C ILE A 13 7.26 -12.45 -7.98
N PHE A 14 7.21 -11.85 -6.80
CA PHE A 14 8.30 -11.83 -5.81
C PHE A 14 8.86 -13.25 -5.64
N VAL A 15 10.08 -13.47 -6.12
CA VAL A 15 10.82 -14.72 -5.86
C VAL A 15 11.89 -14.36 -4.85
N PRO A 16 11.69 -14.65 -3.55
CA PRO A 16 12.81 -14.74 -2.63
C PRO A 16 13.83 -15.69 -3.28
N ASP A 17 15.12 -15.41 -3.13
CA ASP A 17 16.23 -16.24 -3.67
C ASP A 17 16.69 -15.92 -5.11
N LEU A 18 16.25 -14.81 -5.72
CA LEU A 18 16.71 -14.48 -7.09
C LEU A 18 18.22 -14.22 -7.18
N ALA A 19 18.81 -13.50 -6.22
CA ALA A 19 20.26 -13.27 -6.22
C ALA A 19 21.02 -14.62 -6.15
N LYS A 20 20.53 -15.56 -5.34
CA LYS A 20 21.08 -16.92 -5.28
C LYS A 20 20.87 -17.72 -6.57
N ARG A 21 19.71 -17.61 -7.23
CA ARG A 21 19.48 -18.21 -8.56
C ARG A 21 20.43 -17.65 -9.61
N LEU A 22 20.76 -16.36 -9.52
CA LEU A 22 21.71 -15.67 -10.40
C LEU A 22 23.17 -15.82 -9.94
N ALA A 23 23.45 -16.49 -8.82
CA ALA A 23 24.82 -16.69 -8.33
C ALA A 23 25.66 -17.52 -9.32
N GLY A 24 25.04 -18.44 -10.06
CA GLY A 24 25.68 -19.23 -11.10
C GLY A 24 25.89 -18.51 -12.44
N VAL A 25 25.24 -17.36 -12.66
CA VAL A 25 25.38 -16.60 -13.91
C VAL A 25 26.70 -15.82 -13.86
N PRO A 26 27.55 -15.85 -14.91
CA PRO A 26 28.78 -15.08 -14.95
C PRO A 26 28.56 -13.58 -14.74
N ALA A 27 29.43 -12.94 -13.97
CA ALA A 27 29.30 -11.51 -13.65
C ALA A 27 29.37 -10.61 -14.89
N GLU A 28 30.15 -10.97 -15.90
CA GLU A 28 30.17 -10.26 -17.19
C GLU A 28 28.81 -10.30 -17.88
N THR A 29 28.14 -11.46 -17.90
CA THR A 29 26.80 -11.61 -18.47
C THR A 29 25.77 -10.77 -17.72
N LEU A 30 25.82 -10.76 -16.38
CA LEU A 30 24.95 -9.90 -15.58
C LEU A 30 25.22 -8.41 -15.86
N ALA A 31 26.48 -8.00 -15.98
CA ALA A 31 26.84 -6.63 -16.31
C ALA A 31 26.37 -6.21 -17.72
N ASP A 32 26.45 -7.10 -18.71
CA ASP A 32 25.92 -6.85 -20.05
C ASP A 32 24.40 -6.61 -20.02
N ILE A 33 23.65 -7.46 -19.30
CA ILE A 33 22.19 -7.29 -19.13
C ILE A 33 21.88 -5.96 -18.45
N VAL A 34 22.62 -5.60 -17.40
CA VAL A 34 22.42 -4.33 -16.68
C VAL A 34 22.64 -3.12 -17.60
N LEU A 35 23.60 -3.19 -18.51
CA LEU A 35 23.95 -2.10 -19.42
C LEU A 35 23.07 -2.05 -20.68
N ASP A 36 22.37 -3.14 -21.02
CA ASP A 36 21.48 -3.21 -22.17
C ASP A 36 20.18 -2.42 -21.91
N ARG A 37 20.00 -1.28 -22.60
CA ARG A 37 18.79 -0.44 -22.49
C ARG A 37 17.56 -1.03 -23.17
N SER A 38 17.73 -2.05 -24.01
CA SER A 38 16.59 -2.77 -24.60
C SER A 38 15.96 -3.73 -23.59
N GLU A 39 16.70 -4.11 -22.55
CA GLU A 39 16.17 -4.92 -21.46
C GLU A 39 15.22 -4.12 -20.57
N ARG A 40 14.20 -4.81 -20.06
CA ARG A 40 13.22 -4.16 -19.16
C ARG A 40 13.93 -3.71 -17.89
N ARG A 41 13.64 -2.49 -17.44
CA ARG A 41 14.28 -1.88 -16.26
C ARG A 41 14.34 -2.80 -15.03
N TRP A 42 13.25 -3.46 -14.68
CA TRP A 42 13.20 -4.35 -13.51
C TRP A 42 14.09 -5.59 -13.63
N VAL A 43 14.42 -6.03 -14.86
CA VAL A 43 15.39 -7.11 -15.11
C VAL A 43 16.80 -6.61 -14.79
N ARG A 44 17.12 -5.44 -15.34
CA ARG A 44 18.40 -4.76 -15.15
C ARG A 44 18.67 -4.52 -13.66
N GLU A 45 17.68 -4.01 -12.93
CA GLU A 45 17.80 -3.78 -11.48
C GLU A 45 18.05 -5.07 -10.69
N LYS A 46 17.35 -6.17 -11.03
CA LYS A 46 17.57 -7.49 -10.41
C LYS A 46 18.97 -8.06 -10.70
N CYS A 47 19.43 -7.97 -11.95
CA CYS A 47 20.78 -8.40 -12.33
C CYS A 47 21.85 -7.55 -11.65
N ALA A 48 21.59 -6.24 -11.48
CA ALA A 48 22.49 -5.35 -10.75
C ALA A 48 22.62 -5.76 -9.28
N CYS A 49 21.52 -6.07 -8.59
CA CYS A 49 21.60 -6.59 -7.21
C CYS A 49 22.45 -7.88 -7.11
N ALA A 50 22.38 -8.76 -8.10
CA ALA A 50 23.18 -9.99 -8.16
C ALA A 50 24.68 -9.76 -8.47
N LEU A 51 25.07 -8.54 -8.86
CA LEU A 51 26.46 -8.12 -9.05
C LEU A 51 27.13 -7.64 -7.75
N LEU A 52 26.43 -7.59 -6.62
CA LEU A 52 27.01 -7.22 -5.33
C LEU A 52 28.27 -8.07 -5.05
N ASP A 53 29.39 -7.41 -4.77
CA ASP A 53 30.74 -8.00 -4.62
C ASP A 53 31.33 -8.73 -5.84
N ARG A 54 30.64 -8.67 -6.99
CA ARG A 54 31.00 -9.39 -8.22
C ARG A 54 31.17 -8.47 -9.42
N VAL A 55 31.12 -7.15 -9.24
CA VAL A 55 31.23 -6.19 -10.34
C VAL A 55 32.58 -6.35 -11.06
N PRO A 56 32.60 -6.69 -12.37
CA PRO A 56 33.84 -6.80 -13.11
C PRO A 56 34.56 -5.46 -13.21
N ALA A 57 35.88 -5.44 -12.98
CA ALA A 57 36.66 -4.21 -12.92
C ALA A 57 36.52 -3.32 -14.16
N GLY A 58 36.49 -3.93 -15.36
CA GLY A 58 36.32 -3.23 -16.64
C GLY A 58 34.92 -2.65 -16.88
N ARG A 59 33.93 -3.01 -16.06
CA ARG A 59 32.53 -2.59 -16.20
C ARG A 59 32.11 -1.48 -15.24
N ARG A 60 32.94 -1.17 -14.24
CA ARG A 60 32.60 -0.20 -13.18
C ARG A 60 32.21 1.18 -13.71
N ALA A 61 32.98 1.74 -14.64
CA ALA A 61 32.69 3.06 -15.22
C ALA A 61 31.36 3.08 -15.99
N ALA A 62 31.13 2.08 -16.84
CA ALA A 62 29.88 1.95 -17.60
C ALA A 62 28.66 1.77 -16.68
N LEU A 63 28.79 1.00 -15.60
CA LEU A 63 27.73 0.82 -14.61
C LEU A 63 27.47 2.11 -13.82
N ALA A 64 28.50 2.91 -13.52
CA ALA A 64 28.36 4.22 -12.87
C ALA A 64 27.62 5.24 -13.77
N GLU A 65 27.80 5.14 -15.08
CA GLU A 65 27.13 5.99 -16.09
C GLU A 65 25.74 5.48 -16.52
N SER A 66 25.33 4.32 -16.01
CA SER A 66 24.03 3.74 -16.34
C SER A 66 22.88 4.57 -15.77
N ASP A 67 21.70 4.46 -16.38
CA ASP A 67 20.44 5.03 -15.92
C ASP A 67 19.79 4.20 -14.78
N LEU A 68 20.56 3.35 -14.12
CA LEU A 68 20.09 2.60 -12.95
C LEU A 68 19.68 3.55 -11.82
N ASN A 69 18.87 3.03 -10.91
CA ASN A 69 18.62 3.70 -9.65
C ASN A 69 19.96 3.97 -8.92
N GLY A 70 20.22 5.24 -8.58
CA GLY A 70 21.48 5.64 -7.95
C GLY A 70 21.80 4.90 -6.65
N ALA A 71 20.80 4.41 -5.90
CA ALA A 71 21.02 3.58 -4.72
C ALA A 71 21.57 2.19 -5.08
N ILE A 72 21.06 1.58 -6.14
CA ILE A 72 21.56 0.30 -6.66
C ILE A 72 23.00 0.47 -7.13
N ALA A 73 23.26 1.50 -7.96
CA ALA A 73 24.60 1.77 -8.49
C ALA A 73 25.63 1.99 -7.36
N ARG A 74 25.34 2.82 -6.36
CA ARG A 74 26.23 3.01 -5.20
C ARG A 74 26.46 1.70 -4.44
N THR A 75 25.40 0.95 -4.16
CA THR A 75 25.49 -0.30 -3.38
C THR A 75 26.41 -1.32 -4.05
N ILE A 76 26.30 -1.48 -5.37
CA ILE A 76 27.12 -2.47 -6.10
C ILE A 76 28.56 -1.97 -6.35
N LEU A 77 28.77 -0.66 -6.52
CA LEU A 77 30.07 -0.09 -6.86
C LEU A 77 30.93 0.20 -5.63
N ASP A 78 30.32 0.81 -4.62
CA ASP A 78 31.01 1.34 -3.43
C ASP A 78 30.82 0.44 -2.19
N GLY A 79 29.86 -0.49 -2.26
CA GLY A 79 29.45 -1.36 -1.16
C GLY A 79 28.18 -0.87 -0.46
N PRO A 80 27.56 -1.72 0.37
CA PRO A 80 26.29 -1.40 1.01
C PRO A 80 26.48 -0.43 2.18
N ASP A 81 25.82 0.72 2.10
CA ASP A 81 25.51 1.57 3.25
C ASP A 81 24.21 1.07 3.89
N VAL A 82 24.32 0.12 4.81
CA VAL A 82 23.16 -0.56 5.41
C VAL A 82 22.18 0.43 6.07
N PRO A 83 22.61 1.39 6.92
CA PRO A 83 21.70 2.42 7.43
C PRO A 83 20.90 3.15 6.35
N ALA A 84 21.55 3.56 5.25
CA ALA A 84 20.83 4.22 4.16
C ALA A 84 19.84 3.29 3.44
N LEU A 85 20.18 2.01 3.29
CA LEU A 85 19.28 1.00 2.72
C LEU A 85 18.06 0.73 3.62
N VAL A 86 18.24 0.74 4.94
CA VAL A 86 17.13 0.63 5.92
C VAL A 86 16.14 1.77 5.76
N VAL A 87 16.65 3.01 5.65
CA VAL A 87 15.79 4.18 5.41
C VAL A 87 15.08 4.06 4.06
N LEU A 88 15.77 3.60 3.01
CA LEU A 88 15.16 3.38 1.70
C LEU A 88 14.09 2.29 1.74
N ALA A 89 14.30 1.19 2.46
CA ALA A 89 13.33 0.10 2.64
C ALA A 89 12.10 0.51 3.49
N ALA A 90 12.20 1.62 4.22
CA ALA A 90 11.08 2.20 4.96
C ALA A 90 10.33 3.30 4.19
N ASP A 91 10.73 3.60 2.94
CA ASP A 91 10.19 4.71 2.16
C ASP A 91 8.67 4.57 1.93
N ALA A 92 7.96 5.70 2.01
CA ALA A 92 6.51 5.76 1.80
C ALA A 92 6.11 5.45 0.35
N TRP A 93 7.03 5.63 -0.59
CA TRP A 93 6.84 5.31 -2.01
C TRP A 93 7.21 3.86 -2.28
N THR A 94 6.20 3.04 -2.62
CA THR A 94 6.35 1.60 -2.85
C THR A 94 7.52 1.26 -3.77
N HIS A 95 7.72 1.99 -4.88
CA HIS A 95 8.80 1.69 -5.82
C HIS A 95 10.20 1.93 -5.22
N ARG A 96 10.40 2.99 -4.41
CA ARG A 96 11.68 3.27 -3.72
C ARG A 96 11.93 2.24 -2.63
N ARG A 97 10.89 1.96 -1.86
CA ARG A 97 10.88 0.93 -0.83
C ARG A 97 11.29 -0.43 -1.34
N THR A 98 10.64 -0.91 -2.40
CA THR A 98 10.92 -2.23 -2.97
C THR A 98 12.38 -2.33 -3.41
N VAL A 99 12.98 -1.25 -3.91
CA VAL A 99 14.42 -1.22 -4.22
C VAL A 99 15.26 -1.38 -2.95
N GLY A 100 14.94 -0.66 -1.86
CA GLY A 100 15.64 -0.80 -0.58
C GLY A 100 15.53 -2.21 0.01
N GLU A 101 14.32 -2.78 0.02
CA GLU A 101 14.07 -4.15 0.49
C GLU A 101 14.87 -5.18 -0.33
N GLN A 102 14.88 -5.06 -1.67
CA GLN A 102 15.64 -5.94 -2.55
C GLN A 102 17.15 -5.83 -2.36
N LEU A 103 17.67 -4.62 -2.13
CA LEU A 103 19.10 -4.43 -1.86
C LEU A 103 19.50 -5.02 -0.51
N LEU A 104 18.66 -4.87 0.54
CA LEU A 104 18.90 -5.52 1.82
C LEU A 104 18.89 -7.05 1.69
N ASP A 105 17.94 -7.61 0.96
CA ASP A 105 17.89 -9.06 0.70
C ASP A 105 19.13 -9.54 -0.06
N ALA A 106 19.59 -8.78 -1.06
CA ALA A 106 20.82 -9.11 -1.79
C ALA A 106 22.06 -9.06 -0.87
N VAL A 107 22.13 -8.11 0.06
CA VAL A 107 23.21 -8.06 1.06
C VAL A 107 23.17 -9.30 1.97
N ILE A 108 21.98 -9.71 2.43
CA ILE A 108 21.81 -10.92 3.25
C ILE A 108 22.20 -12.18 2.47
N ASP A 109 21.77 -12.30 1.23
CA ASP A 109 22.07 -13.46 0.38
C ASP A 109 23.58 -13.60 0.10
N VAL A 110 24.29 -12.49 -0.10
CA VAL A 110 25.72 -12.49 -0.47
C VAL A 110 26.63 -12.50 0.74
N ARG A 111 26.33 -11.70 1.77
CA ARG A 111 27.20 -11.45 2.93
C ARG A 111 26.66 -12.03 4.25
N GLY A 112 25.47 -12.60 4.24
CA GLY A 112 24.79 -13.14 5.41
C GLY A 112 24.10 -12.05 6.26
N LEU A 113 23.17 -12.50 7.10
CA LEU A 113 22.42 -11.66 8.04
C LEU A 113 23.30 -10.78 8.95
N PRO A 114 24.46 -11.24 9.49
CA PRO A 114 25.30 -10.39 10.32
C PRO A 114 25.82 -9.12 9.61
N ALA A 115 25.95 -9.15 8.28
CA ALA A 115 26.38 -7.98 7.51
C ALA A 115 25.33 -6.86 7.49
N VAL A 116 24.06 -7.17 7.77
CA VAL A 116 22.98 -6.18 7.94
C VAL A 116 22.81 -5.78 9.41
N LEU A 117 22.88 -6.73 10.34
CA LEU A 117 22.63 -6.45 11.76
C LEU A 117 23.77 -5.68 12.46
N ALA A 118 25.04 -6.05 12.19
CA ALA A 118 26.18 -5.47 12.89
C ALA A 118 26.34 -3.95 12.65
N PRO A 119 26.16 -3.41 11.43
CA PRO A 119 26.17 -1.95 11.20
C PRO A 119 25.08 -1.19 11.95
N LEU A 120 23.99 -1.88 12.34
CA LEU A 120 22.87 -1.31 13.09
C LEU A 120 23.02 -1.55 14.60
N GLY A 121 24.13 -2.16 15.05
CA GLY A 121 24.39 -2.43 16.46
C GLY A 121 23.53 -3.54 17.07
N ALA A 122 22.92 -4.41 16.26
CA ALA A 122 22.11 -5.54 16.71
C ALA A 122 22.83 -6.87 16.48
N SER A 123 22.56 -7.86 17.33
CA SER A 123 23.06 -9.23 17.17
C SER A 123 21.99 -10.21 16.66
N SER A 124 20.71 -9.84 16.76
CA SER A 124 19.58 -10.61 16.22
C SER A 124 18.48 -9.71 15.62
N PRO A 125 17.59 -10.26 14.77
CA PRO A 125 16.40 -9.57 14.30
C PRO A 125 15.48 -9.06 15.43
N GLU A 126 15.31 -9.82 16.51
CA GLU A 126 14.45 -9.51 17.64
C GLU A 126 14.99 -8.34 18.47
N GLU A 127 16.32 -8.28 18.67
CA GLU A 127 16.98 -7.12 19.27
C GLU A 127 16.74 -5.86 18.44
N LEU A 128 16.84 -5.97 17.11
CA LEU A 128 16.57 -4.84 16.21
C LEU A 128 15.08 -4.43 16.23
N MET A 129 14.17 -5.40 16.27
CA MET A 129 12.72 -5.17 16.31
C MET A 129 12.30 -4.40 17.56
N THR A 130 12.84 -4.77 18.73
CA THR A 130 12.44 -4.22 20.02
C THR A 130 13.28 -3.02 20.46
N GLY A 131 14.57 -3.01 20.11
CA GLY A 131 15.57 -2.06 20.60
C GLY A 131 16.18 -1.16 19.52
N GLY A 132 15.77 -1.26 18.25
CA GLY A 132 16.25 -0.42 17.16
C GLY A 132 16.11 1.08 17.47
N ALA A 133 17.16 1.84 17.20
CA ALA A 133 17.28 3.25 17.57
C ALA A 133 16.29 4.14 16.79
N SER A 134 15.86 3.68 15.61
CA SER A 134 14.91 4.36 14.74
C SER A 134 13.70 3.47 14.41
N PRO A 135 12.55 4.07 14.02
CA PRO A 135 11.40 3.28 13.56
C PRO A 135 11.70 2.46 12.29
N THR A 136 12.60 2.95 11.44
CA THR A 136 13.02 2.24 10.22
C THR A 136 13.83 0.99 10.55
N GLU A 137 14.69 1.06 11.56
CA GLU A 137 15.39 -0.12 12.10
C GLU A 137 14.42 -1.13 12.71
N ARG A 138 13.49 -0.68 13.56
CA ARG A 138 12.50 -1.59 14.18
C ARG A 138 11.59 -2.24 13.14
N LEU A 139 11.18 -1.50 12.10
CA LEU A 139 10.47 -2.06 10.95
C LEU A 139 11.27 -3.17 10.25
N LEU A 140 12.57 -2.94 10.01
CA LEU A 140 13.45 -3.99 9.46
C LEU A 140 13.53 -5.19 10.41
N GLY A 141 13.68 -4.94 11.72
CA GLY A 141 13.69 -5.98 12.74
C GLY A 141 12.43 -6.85 12.71
N THR A 142 11.24 -6.24 12.65
CA THR A 142 9.96 -6.96 12.50
C THR A 142 9.96 -7.86 11.26
N ARG A 143 10.37 -7.31 10.11
CA ARG A 143 10.44 -8.07 8.86
C ARG A 143 11.39 -9.25 8.96
N LEU A 144 12.60 -9.03 9.45
CA LEU A 144 13.62 -10.07 9.57
C LEU A 144 13.19 -11.14 10.59
N THR A 145 12.61 -10.74 11.71
CA THR A 145 12.09 -11.67 12.72
C THR A 145 11.08 -12.63 12.08
N HIS A 146 10.11 -12.12 11.32
CA HIS A 146 9.18 -12.96 10.58
C HIS A 146 9.88 -13.88 9.56
N LEU A 147 10.79 -13.34 8.73
CA LEU A 147 11.49 -14.11 7.70
C LEU A 147 12.30 -15.28 8.28
N TYR A 148 12.82 -15.13 9.50
CA TYR A 148 13.57 -16.17 10.20
C TYR A 148 12.71 -16.98 11.20
N GLY A 149 11.37 -16.87 11.12
CA GLY A 149 10.44 -17.69 11.89
C GLY A 149 10.30 -17.31 13.36
N GLY A 150 10.73 -16.10 13.75
CA GLY A 150 10.55 -15.55 15.09
C GLY A 150 9.16 -14.95 15.32
N ASP A 151 8.86 -14.67 16.59
CA ASP A 151 7.60 -14.06 17.02
C ASP A 151 7.61 -12.53 16.83
N VAL A 152 6.71 -12.03 15.99
CA VAL A 152 6.53 -10.59 15.72
C VAL A 152 5.43 -9.93 16.57
N THR A 153 4.73 -10.69 17.40
CA THR A 153 3.66 -10.20 18.29
C THR A 153 4.09 -8.99 19.14
N PRO A 154 5.30 -8.94 19.72
CA PRO A 154 5.75 -7.78 20.49
C PRO A 154 5.75 -6.46 19.69
N ALA A 155 5.97 -6.51 18.37
CA ALA A 155 5.99 -5.30 17.53
C ALA A 155 4.60 -4.65 17.36
N LEU A 156 3.50 -5.34 17.65
CA LEU A 156 2.16 -4.71 17.69
C LEU A 156 2.07 -3.61 18.76
N ALA A 157 2.95 -3.64 19.77
CA ALA A 157 3.04 -2.62 20.82
C ALA A 157 3.95 -1.43 20.46
N ASP A 158 4.56 -1.41 19.28
CA ASP A 158 5.40 -0.28 18.86
C ASP A 158 4.58 1.02 18.81
N PRO A 159 5.09 2.14 19.34
CA PRO A 159 4.39 3.42 19.28
C PRO A 159 4.27 3.99 17.86
N VAL A 160 5.04 3.49 16.90
CA VAL A 160 5.00 3.95 15.50
C VAL A 160 4.13 3.02 14.66
N THR A 161 3.08 3.61 14.07
CA THR A 161 2.04 2.94 13.29
C THR A 161 2.60 1.99 12.22
N MET A 162 3.58 2.44 11.43
CA MET A 162 4.16 1.61 10.36
C MET A 162 4.84 0.32 10.86
N VAL A 163 5.40 0.31 12.07
CA VAL A 163 6.08 -0.87 12.64
C VAL A 163 5.04 -1.86 13.13
N ALA A 164 4.07 -1.39 13.91
CA ALA A 164 2.98 -2.21 14.40
C ALA A 164 2.10 -2.74 13.24
N ARG A 165 1.90 -1.94 12.19
CA ARG A 165 1.22 -2.36 10.96
C ARG A 165 1.94 -3.52 10.26
N ALA A 166 3.27 -3.49 10.21
CA ALA A 166 4.03 -4.57 9.58
C ALA A 166 3.87 -5.90 10.34
N ALA A 167 3.82 -5.85 11.67
CA ALA A 167 3.50 -7.03 12.48
C ALA A 167 2.05 -7.51 12.24
N HIS A 168 1.09 -6.58 12.16
CA HIS A 168 -0.30 -6.91 11.84
C HIS A 168 -0.43 -7.64 10.49
N ASP A 169 0.23 -7.13 9.44
CA ASP A 169 0.14 -7.72 8.09
C ASP A 169 0.68 -9.14 8.02
N VAL A 170 1.66 -9.47 8.86
CA VAL A 170 2.15 -10.84 9.01
C VAL A 170 1.16 -11.69 9.81
N LEU A 171 0.70 -11.18 10.95
CA LEU A 171 -0.08 -11.96 11.91
C LEU A 171 -1.51 -12.25 11.43
N VAL A 172 -2.13 -11.36 10.65
CA VAL A 172 -3.51 -11.56 10.18
C VAL A 172 -3.69 -12.84 9.35
N ASP A 173 -2.67 -13.20 8.57
CA ASP A 173 -2.66 -14.41 7.73
C ASP A 173 -1.93 -15.61 8.39
N SER A 174 -1.34 -15.42 9.57
CA SER A 174 -0.64 -16.47 10.31
C SER A 174 -1.59 -17.26 11.22
N GLU A 175 -1.28 -18.53 11.46
CA GLU A 175 -1.95 -19.34 12.48
C GLU A 175 -1.25 -19.20 13.85
N GLY A 176 -2.00 -19.36 14.95
CA GLY A 176 -1.47 -19.32 16.32
C GLY A 176 -1.34 -17.92 16.93
N PHE A 177 -0.77 -17.85 18.14
CA PHE A 177 -0.63 -16.65 18.97
C PHE A 177 -1.95 -16.04 19.51
N ASP A 178 -3.08 -16.76 19.43
CA ASP A 178 -4.38 -16.20 19.80
C ASP A 178 -4.45 -15.82 21.28
N ASP A 179 -3.84 -16.60 22.18
CA ASP A 179 -3.84 -16.33 23.61
C ASP A 179 -2.98 -15.09 23.95
N GLU A 180 -1.83 -14.96 23.29
CA GLU A 180 -0.96 -13.79 23.35
C GLU A 180 -1.65 -12.53 22.82
N LEU A 181 -2.30 -12.62 21.66
CA LEU A 181 -3.08 -11.53 21.07
C LEU A 181 -4.22 -11.10 22.00
N ARG A 182 -4.96 -12.05 22.58
CA ARG A 182 -6.03 -11.76 23.55
C ARG A 182 -5.47 -11.08 24.80
N ALA A 183 -4.32 -11.51 25.31
CA ALA A 183 -3.67 -10.85 26.44
C ALA A 183 -3.31 -9.38 26.12
N MET A 184 -2.82 -9.10 24.91
CA MET A 184 -2.47 -7.74 24.47
C MET A 184 -3.66 -6.79 24.34
N THR A 185 -4.90 -7.28 24.24
CA THR A 185 -6.10 -6.43 24.13
C THR A 185 -6.36 -5.55 25.36
N THR A 186 -5.58 -5.70 26.43
CA THR A 186 -5.66 -4.89 27.66
C THR A 186 -4.46 -3.95 27.88
N GLY A 187 -3.44 -4.02 27.02
CA GLY A 187 -2.16 -3.32 27.22
C GLY A 187 -1.68 -2.51 26.01
N PRO A 188 -0.37 -2.20 25.97
CA PRO A 188 0.27 -1.65 24.78
C PRO A 188 0.01 -2.53 23.55
N GLY A 189 -0.29 -1.91 22.40
CA GLY A 189 -0.64 -2.63 21.18
C GLY A 189 -2.09 -3.13 21.12
N ARG A 190 -2.94 -2.84 22.11
CA ARG A 190 -4.36 -3.23 22.17
C ARG A 190 -5.10 -3.10 20.84
N LEU A 191 -5.03 -1.93 20.18
CA LEU A 191 -5.77 -1.70 18.94
C LEU A 191 -5.27 -2.58 17.80
N TRP A 192 -3.97 -2.81 17.72
CA TRP A 192 -3.36 -3.66 16.70
C TRP A 192 -3.66 -5.14 16.93
N ALA A 193 -3.64 -5.60 18.19
CA ALA A 193 -4.07 -6.94 18.54
C ALA A 193 -5.55 -7.18 18.18
N LEU A 194 -6.43 -6.21 18.49
CA LEU A 194 -7.85 -6.26 18.08
C LEU A 194 -8.00 -6.28 16.56
N ALA A 195 -7.18 -5.51 15.82
CA ALA A 195 -7.21 -5.51 14.35
C ALA A 195 -6.80 -6.86 13.76
N VAL A 196 -5.78 -7.53 14.32
CA VAL A 196 -5.37 -8.88 13.91
C VAL A 196 -6.50 -9.89 14.15
N LEU A 197 -7.09 -9.90 15.36
CA LEU A 197 -8.20 -10.79 15.71
C LEU A 197 -9.42 -10.55 14.81
N ALA A 198 -9.78 -9.29 14.55
CA ALA A 198 -10.86 -8.93 13.63
C ALA A 198 -10.58 -9.43 12.20
N GLY A 199 -9.35 -9.23 11.71
CA GLY A 199 -8.93 -9.67 10.38
C GLY A 199 -9.02 -11.19 10.20
N ARG A 200 -8.72 -11.94 11.25
CA ARG A 200 -8.91 -13.41 11.35
C ARG A 200 -10.39 -13.84 11.49
N GLY A 201 -11.31 -12.89 11.57
CA GLY A 201 -12.75 -13.14 11.66
C GLY A 201 -13.27 -13.33 13.08
N GLU A 202 -12.48 -13.05 14.12
CA GLU A 202 -13.00 -13.03 15.48
C GLU A 202 -13.92 -11.81 15.70
N PRO A 203 -15.04 -11.97 16.42
CA PRO A 203 -15.86 -10.84 16.81
C PRO A 203 -15.12 -10.02 17.86
N VAL A 204 -14.86 -8.75 17.57
CA VAL A 204 -14.20 -7.83 18.49
C VAL A 204 -15.00 -6.55 18.67
N ASP A 205 -15.05 -6.05 19.91
CA ASP A 205 -15.58 -4.72 20.22
C ASP A 205 -14.43 -3.70 20.19
N GLY A 206 -14.29 -3.03 19.04
CA GLY A 206 -13.27 -2.00 18.83
C GLY A 206 -13.78 -0.59 19.10
N PRO A 207 -12.93 0.35 19.56
CA PRO A 207 -13.31 1.75 19.61
C PRO A 207 -13.46 2.32 18.18
N ALA A 208 -14.61 2.92 17.89
CA ALA A 208 -14.86 3.61 16.64
C ALA A 208 -14.28 5.03 16.64
N ILE A 209 -13.81 5.50 15.48
CA ILE A 209 -13.48 6.92 15.29
C ILE A 209 -14.81 7.71 15.16
N PRO A 210 -15.02 8.78 15.94
CA PRO A 210 -16.26 9.55 15.88
C PRO A 210 -16.35 10.36 14.58
N LEU A 211 -17.46 10.21 13.87
CA LEU A 211 -17.81 10.96 12.64
C LEU A 211 -19.30 11.37 12.71
N PRO A 212 -19.66 12.31 13.59
CA PRO A 212 -21.06 12.53 14.00
C PRO A 212 -22.00 12.99 12.87
N THR A 213 -21.44 13.56 11.80
CA THR A 213 -22.16 14.07 10.63
C THR A 213 -22.21 13.08 9.48
N VAL A 214 -21.49 11.95 9.56
CA VAL A 214 -21.37 10.97 8.47
C VAL A 214 -22.34 9.82 8.70
N PRO A 215 -23.31 9.61 7.79
CA PRO A 215 -24.20 8.45 7.86
C PRO A 215 -23.44 7.12 7.78
N ASP A 216 -23.95 6.08 8.45
CA ASP A 216 -23.29 4.76 8.53
C ASP A 216 -23.05 4.11 7.15
N ASP A 217 -23.97 4.30 6.20
CA ASP A 217 -23.83 3.79 4.83
C ASP A 217 -22.68 4.46 4.06
N VAL A 218 -22.53 5.79 4.22
CA VAL A 218 -21.40 6.56 3.65
C VAL A 218 -20.08 6.11 4.28
N ARG A 219 -20.07 5.98 5.62
CA ARG A 219 -18.90 5.53 6.37
C ARG A 219 -18.47 4.13 5.94
N ALA A 220 -19.40 3.18 5.88
CA ALA A 220 -19.12 1.81 5.46
C ALA A 220 -18.60 1.76 4.01
N ALA A 221 -19.15 2.57 3.10
CA ALA A 221 -18.67 2.64 1.73
C ALA A 221 -17.23 3.14 1.62
N ILE A 222 -16.88 4.21 2.35
CA ILE A 222 -15.52 4.75 2.40
C ILE A 222 -14.57 3.75 3.04
N VAL A 223 -14.91 3.19 4.20
CA VAL A 223 -14.05 2.22 4.91
C VAL A 223 -13.80 0.99 4.03
N ARG A 224 -14.83 0.44 3.39
CA ARG A 224 -14.67 -0.70 2.46
C ARG A 224 -13.72 -0.39 1.30
N GLN A 225 -13.82 0.81 0.72
CA GLN A 225 -13.02 1.18 -0.45
C GLN A 225 -11.56 1.44 -0.10
N TYR A 226 -11.31 2.11 1.03
CA TYR A 226 -10.00 2.67 1.35
C TYR A 226 -9.22 1.87 2.41
N THR A 227 -9.80 0.80 2.96
CA THR A 227 -9.06 -0.16 3.80
C THR A 227 -8.57 -1.36 2.98
N PRO A 228 -7.38 -1.92 3.27
CA PRO A 228 -6.56 -1.67 4.47
C PRO A 228 -5.73 -0.37 4.45
N GLY A 229 -5.80 0.43 3.39
CA GLY A 229 -5.09 1.71 3.29
C GLY A 229 -3.59 1.53 3.15
N GLN A 230 -2.81 2.50 3.66
CA GLN A 230 -1.34 2.48 3.63
C GLN A 230 -0.76 2.19 5.02
N ARG A 231 0.58 2.24 5.16
CA ARG A 231 1.28 1.81 6.40
C ARG A 231 0.91 2.58 7.66
N ASP A 232 0.44 3.82 7.53
CA ASP A 232 0.04 4.65 8.66
C ASP A 232 -1.49 4.72 8.87
N THR A 233 -2.24 3.77 8.30
CA THR A 233 -3.67 3.62 8.58
C THR A 233 -3.89 3.33 10.07
N ASP A 234 -4.79 4.08 10.69
CA ASP A 234 -5.23 3.87 12.06
C ASP A 234 -5.89 2.48 12.20
N PRO A 235 -5.47 1.64 13.16
CA PRO A 235 -5.98 0.28 13.32
C PRO A 235 -7.49 0.21 13.57
N ARG A 236 -8.12 1.29 14.05
CA ARG A 236 -9.58 1.34 14.23
C ARG A 236 -10.34 1.19 12.91
N TRP A 237 -9.79 1.69 11.80
CA TRP A 237 -10.39 1.49 10.48
C TRP A 237 -10.29 0.04 10.00
N LEU A 238 -9.21 -0.66 10.38
CA LEU A 238 -9.03 -2.08 10.05
C LEU A 238 -10.01 -2.95 10.81
N ILE A 239 -10.19 -2.68 12.10
CA ILE A 239 -11.20 -3.34 12.93
C ILE A 239 -12.58 -3.14 12.32
N GLU A 240 -12.94 -1.89 12.00
CA GLU A 240 -14.24 -1.57 11.42
C GLU A 240 -14.47 -2.26 10.07
N ALA A 241 -13.48 -2.24 9.17
CA ALA A 241 -13.57 -2.92 7.88
C ALA A 241 -13.76 -4.43 8.02
N ALA A 242 -13.04 -5.04 8.97
CA ALA A 242 -13.13 -6.46 9.24
C ALA A 242 -14.50 -6.85 9.84
N SER A 243 -15.09 -6.00 10.68
CA SER A 243 -16.44 -6.19 11.24
C SER A 243 -17.57 -5.92 10.23
N ASN A 244 -17.35 -5.03 9.26
CA ASN A 244 -18.36 -4.59 8.30
C ASN A 244 -18.06 -5.05 6.87
N ARG A 245 -17.81 -6.35 6.67
CA ARG A 245 -17.57 -6.92 5.33
C ARG A 245 -18.86 -6.89 4.51
N THR A 246 -19.09 -5.80 3.78
CA THR A 246 -20.18 -5.71 2.80
C THR A 246 -19.66 -6.00 1.40
N THR A 247 -20.49 -6.59 0.53
CA THR A 247 -20.15 -6.72 -0.89
C THR A 247 -19.99 -5.35 -1.53
N ALA A 248 -19.12 -5.24 -2.52
CA ALA A 248 -19.05 -4.07 -3.36
C ALA A 248 -20.41 -3.86 -4.06
N PRO A 249 -20.87 -2.61 -4.24
CA PRO A 249 -22.07 -2.34 -4.98
C PRO A 249 -21.89 -2.65 -6.46
N ASP A 250 -23.00 -2.92 -7.14
CA ASP A 250 -23.03 -3.03 -8.60
C ASP A 250 -23.06 -1.61 -9.21
N GLU A 251 -21.94 -1.21 -9.79
CA GLU A 251 -21.77 0.11 -10.40
C GLU A 251 -22.73 0.34 -11.57
N GLU A 252 -22.91 -0.66 -12.44
CA GLU A 252 -23.78 -0.55 -13.62
C GLU A 252 -25.23 -0.36 -13.17
N GLU A 253 -25.66 -1.10 -12.14
CA GLU A 253 -26.98 -0.96 -11.54
C GLU A 253 -27.18 0.44 -10.93
N ILE A 254 -26.20 0.96 -10.19
CA ILE A 254 -26.27 2.32 -9.61
C ILE A 254 -26.44 3.36 -10.72
N LEU A 255 -25.64 3.29 -11.78
CA LEU A 255 -25.71 4.26 -12.88
C LEU A 255 -27.04 4.16 -13.62
N ARG A 256 -27.51 2.93 -13.88
CA ARG A 256 -28.81 2.69 -14.50
C ARG A 256 -29.95 3.29 -13.68
N GLN A 257 -29.92 3.13 -12.35
CA GLN A 257 -30.89 3.74 -11.44
C GLN A 257 -30.80 5.28 -11.45
N ALA A 258 -29.59 5.85 -11.44
CA ALA A 258 -29.38 7.29 -11.47
C ALA A 258 -29.92 7.91 -12.78
N ILE A 259 -29.64 7.30 -13.93
CA ILE A 259 -30.17 7.74 -15.23
C ILE A 259 -31.69 7.65 -15.27
N ALA A 260 -32.27 6.56 -14.76
CA ALA A 260 -33.72 6.42 -14.67
C ALA A 260 -34.35 7.51 -13.79
N ALA A 261 -33.73 7.84 -12.65
CA ALA A 261 -34.19 8.91 -11.76
C ALA A 261 -34.13 10.30 -12.43
N LEU A 262 -33.17 10.51 -13.32
CA LEU A 262 -32.94 11.78 -14.00
C LEU A 262 -33.71 11.92 -15.32
N VAL A 263 -34.44 10.90 -15.79
CA VAL A 263 -35.05 10.87 -17.15
C VAL A 263 -35.88 12.12 -17.49
N GLY A 264 -36.60 12.69 -16.52
CA GLY A 264 -37.40 13.90 -16.71
C GLY A 264 -36.59 15.19 -16.89
N LEU A 265 -35.26 15.12 -16.77
CA LEU A 265 -34.30 16.21 -16.94
C LEU A 265 -33.39 15.99 -18.16
N ASN A 266 -33.72 15.03 -19.04
CA ASN A 266 -32.96 14.68 -20.25
C ASN A 266 -31.48 14.38 -19.93
N PRO A 267 -31.19 13.31 -19.18
CA PRO A 267 -29.82 12.98 -18.81
C PRO A 267 -29.04 12.54 -20.05
N ARG A 268 -27.80 13.02 -20.15
CA ARG A 268 -26.82 12.53 -21.12
C ARG A 268 -26.20 11.24 -20.63
N GLU A 269 -25.44 10.59 -21.51
CA GLU A 269 -24.62 9.43 -21.15
C GLU A 269 -23.66 9.78 -19.99
N PRO A 270 -23.55 8.91 -18.97
CA PRO A 270 -22.56 9.06 -17.91
C PRO A 270 -21.14 9.14 -18.47
N VAL A 271 -20.31 10.01 -17.88
CA VAL A 271 -18.89 10.12 -18.19
C VAL A 271 -18.10 9.75 -16.95
N SER A 272 -17.25 8.73 -17.03
CA SER A 272 -16.41 8.31 -15.92
C SER A 272 -15.40 9.39 -15.55
N ALA A 273 -14.88 9.39 -14.31
CA ALA A 273 -13.80 10.29 -13.93
C ALA A 273 -12.56 10.14 -14.84
N HIS A 274 -12.23 8.91 -15.25
CA HIS A 274 -11.16 8.63 -16.20
C HIS A 274 -11.38 9.36 -17.53
N ASP A 275 -12.57 9.23 -18.11
CA ASP A 275 -12.90 9.82 -19.40
C ASP A 275 -12.98 11.36 -19.33
N GLU A 276 -13.48 11.89 -18.20
CA GLU A 276 -13.56 13.35 -17.98
C GLU A 276 -12.16 13.99 -17.94
N HIS A 277 -11.19 13.33 -17.30
CA HIS A 277 -9.83 13.84 -17.14
C HIS A 277 -8.82 13.27 -18.15
N GLN A 278 -9.24 12.34 -19.00
CA GLN A 278 -8.44 11.65 -20.03
C GLN A 278 -7.24 10.86 -19.48
N GLN A 279 -7.24 10.58 -18.17
CA GLN A 279 -6.19 9.84 -17.48
C GLN A 279 -6.66 9.41 -16.08
N GLY A 280 -5.90 8.50 -15.46
CA GLY A 280 -6.10 8.12 -14.07
C GLY A 280 -7.30 7.20 -13.85
N ASP A 281 -7.63 6.95 -12.59
CA ASP A 281 -8.82 6.19 -12.17
C ASP A 281 -9.62 7.03 -11.17
N GLY A 282 -10.92 6.71 -10.99
CA GLY A 282 -11.75 7.42 -10.04
C GLY A 282 -12.98 6.64 -9.58
N THR A 283 -13.67 7.19 -8.59
CA THR A 283 -14.82 6.54 -7.92
C THR A 283 -16.14 7.23 -8.24
N TYR A 284 -16.25 7.87 -9.41
CA TYR A 284 -17.46 8.58 -9.80
C TYR A 284 -17.66 8.66 -11.32
N HIS A 285 -18.92 8.95 -11.68
CA HIS A 285 -19.35 9.37 -13.01
C HIS A 285 -20.05 10.73 -12.93
N THR A 286 -19.95 11.53 -13.98
CA THR A 286 -20.77 12.73 -14.14
C THR A 286 -21.91 12.48 -15.11
N VAL A 287 -23.08 13.03 -14.80
CA VAL A 287 -24.27 12.99 -15.66
C VAL A 287 -24.74 14.43 -15.88
N ALA A 288 -24.61 14.91 -17.12
CA ALA A 288 -25.15 16.19 -17.52
C ALA A 288 -26.65 16.07 -17.81
N THR A 289 -27.42 17.10 -17.45
CA THR A 289 -28.88 17.20 -17.65
C THR A 289 -29.22 18.62 -18.11
N ASP A 290 -30.46 18.86 -18.53
CA ASP A 290 -30.93 20.22 -18.86
C ASP A 290 -30.99 21.15 -17.62
N ALA A 291 -31.03 20.56 -16.44
CA ALA A 291 -31.09 21.29 -15.17
C ALA A 291 -29.71 21.58 -14.57
N GLY A 292 -28.67 20.86 -14.98
CA GLY A 292 -27.34 20.96 -14.39
C GLY A 292 -26.58 19.65 -14.47
N ARG A 293 -25.67 19.42 -13.53
CA ARG A 293 -24.81 18.23 -13.49
C ARG A 293 -25.00 17.51 -12.16
N ALA A 294 -25.01 16.18 -12.22
CA ALA A 294 -24.88 15.31 -11.05
C ALA A 294 -23.53 14.58 -11.12
N THR A 295 -22.87 14.42 -9.98
CA THR A 295 -21.73 13.53 -9.80
C THR A 295 -22.20 12.34 -8.99
N ILE A 296 -22.16 11.13 -9.57
CA ILE A 296 -22.66 9.88 -8.99
C ILE A 296 -21.47 9.03 -8.55
N SER A 297 -21.44 8.63 -7.27
CA SER A 297 -20.36 7.78 -6.74
C SER A 297 -20.53 6.33 -7.22
N THR A 298 -19.43 5.65 -7.49
CA THR A 298 -19.41 4.20 -7.73
C THR A 298 -19.40 3.40 -6.42
N LEU A 299 -19.19 4.06 -5.27
CA LEU A 299 -19.10 3.41 -3.96
C LEU A 299 -20.46 3.14 -3.31
N GLY A 300 -21.54 3.62 -3.90
CA GLY A 300 -22.92 3.46 -3.44
C GLY A 300 -23.85 4.50 -4.06
N PRO A 301 -25.15 4.51 -3.70
CA PRO A 301 -26.14 5.45 -4.24
C PRO A 301 -25.98 6.86 -3.62
N PHE A 302 -24.79 7.45 -3.78
CA PHE A 302 -24.40 8.76 -3.28
C PHE A 302 -24.20 9.72 -4.46
N PHE A 303 -24.59 10.98 -4.29
CA PHE A 303 -24.38 11.98 -5.32
C PHE A 303 -24.11 13.38 -4.77
N ALA A 304 -23.50 14.23 -5.60
CA ALA A 304 -23.40 15.67 -5.40
C ALA A 304 -24.03 16.41 -6.60
N ALA A 305 -24.81 17.47 -6.33
CA ALA A 305 -25.38 18.33 -7.35
C ALA A 305 -25.66 19.73 -6.78
N THR A 306 -25.61 20.76 -7.62
CA THR A 306 -25.93 22.15 -7.22
C THR A 306 -27.36 22.57 -7.57
N ASP A 307 -28.01 21.90 -8.54
CA ASP A 307 -29.39 22.20 -8.95
C ASP A 307 -30.40 21.42 -8.10
N ASN A 308 -31.43 22.12 -7.61
CA ASN A 308 -32.45 21.56 -6.72
C ASN A 308 -33.36 20.53 -7.41
N ARG A 309 -33.58 20.61 -8.73
CA ARG A 309 -34.38 19.65 -9.49
C ARG A 309 -33.63 18.33 -9.62
N VAL A 310 -32.34 18.38 -9.94
CA VAL A 310 -31.44 17.21 -9.94
C VAL A 310 -31.41 16.57 -8.55
N THR A 311 -31.19 17.40 -7.52
CA THR A 311 -31.15 16.95 -6.13
C THR A 311 -32.45 16.27 -5.71
N LYS A 312 -33.60 16.86 -6.05
CA LYS A 312 -34.91 16.28 -5.77
C LYS A 312 -35.10 14.94 -6.50
N ALA A 313 -34.82 14.90 -7.81
CA ALA A 313 -35.02 13.71 -8.63
C ALA A 313 -34.24 12.50 -8.09
N LEU A 314 -32.97 12.67 -7.74
CA LEU A 314 -32.14 11.60 -7.20
C LEU A 314 -32.57 11.19 -5.77
N ARG A 315 -32.87 12.16 -4.89
CA ARG A 315 -33.34 11.86 -3.52
C ARG A 315 -34.67 11.12 -3.49
N ASP A 316 -35.61 11.50 -4.34
CA ASP A 316 -36.92 10.85 -4.45
C ASP A 316 -36.78 9.38 -4.92
N ASN A 317 -35.64 9.01 -5.51
CA ASN A 317 -35.30 7.66 -5.97
C ASN A 317 -34.26 6.95 -5.07
N GLY A 318 -34.13 7.38 -3.81
CA GLY A 318 -33.33 6.67 -2.80
C GLY A 318 -31.83 6.99 -2.80
N PHE A 319 -31.37 7.91 -3.66
CA PHE A 319 -29.99 8.37 -3.60
C PHE A 319 -29.79 9.36 -2.45
N ARG A 320 -28.64 9.27 -1.79
CA ARG A 320 -28.24 10.19 -0.73
C ARG A 320 -27.43 11.34 -1.30
N HIS A 321 -27.91 12.56 -1.06
CA HIS A 321 -27.18 13.76 -1.38
C HIS A 321 -26.04 13.99 -0.38
N ILE A 322 -24.82 14.16 -0.89
CA ILE A 322 -23.64 14.53 -0.11
C ILE A 322 -23.55 16.05 -0.13
N ASP A 323 -24.24 16.69 0.80
CA ASP A 323 -24.18 18.15 0.99
C ASP A 323 -22.87 18.57 1.68
N ALA A 324 -22.67 19.88 1.89
CA ALA A 324 -21.47 20.39 2.56
C ALA A 324 -21.30 19.86 4.00
N THR A 325 -22.39 19.59 4.73
CA THR A 325 -22.31 19.09 6.12
C THR A 325 -21.67 17.70 6.16
N ILE A 326 -22.10 16.81 5.27
CA ILE A 326 -21.53 15.48 5.14
C ILE A 326 -20.17 15.57 4.45
N GLY A 327 -20.14 16.25 3.29
CA GLY A 327 -19.04 16.32 2.34
C GLY A 327 -17.77 16.96 2.90
N ASP A 328 -17.89 17.97 3.77
CA ASP A 328 -16.74 18.66 4.37
C ASP A 328 -16.21 17.94 5.63
N THR A 329 -16.87 16.87 6.06
CA THR A 329 -16.38 16.09 7.21
C THR A 329 -15.10 15.35 6.82
N VAL A 330 -14.04 15.54 7.60
CA VAL A 330 -12.71 14.99 7.32
C VAL A 330 -12.54 13.61 7.94
N PHE A 331 -12.18 12.63 7.11
CA PHE A 331 -11.73 11.32 7.55
C PHE A 331 -10.24 11.36 7.88
N THR A 332 -9.91 11.16 9.15
CA THR A 332 -8.53 11.11 9.64
C THR A 332 -8.04 9.68 9.74
N GLY A 333 -6.74 9.45 9.55
CA GLY A 333 -6.11 8.16 9.80
C GLY A 333 -6.39 7.06 8.76
N LEU A 334 -7.08 7.31 7.63
CA LEU A 334 -7.18 6.32 6.54
C LEU A 334 -5.88 6.22 5.71
N HIS A 335 -5.09 7.30 5.69
CA HIS A 335 -3.81 7.39 4.99
C HIS A 335 -3.90 7.05 3.48
N VAL A 336 -4.92 7.58 2.82
CA VAL A 336 -5.14 7.45 1.37
C VAL A 336 -4.19 8.38 0.63
N TYR A 337 -3.45 7.85 -0.34
CA TYR A 337 -2.62 8.66 -1.21
C TYR A 337 -3.48 9.57 -2.09
N TYR A 338 -3.14 10.85 -2.21
CA TYR A 338 -3.81 11.82 -3.07
C TYR A 338 -2.81 12.91 -3.49
N PHE A 339 -2.52 13.02 -4.80
CA PHE A 339 -1.59 14.00 -5.39
C PHE A 339 -0.27 14.20 -4.63
N GLY A 340 0.41 13.09 -4.31
CA GLY A 340 1.73 13.14 -3.67
C GLY A 340 1.70 13.13 -2.14
N ASP A 341 0.53 13.34 -1.54
CA ASP A 341 0.34 13.42 -0.09
C ASP A 341 -0.57 12.30 0.43
N ARG A 342 -0.66 12.14 1.74
CA ARG A 342 -1.52 11.18 2.45
C ARG A 342 -2.28 11.85 3.61
N ASN A 343 -2.51 13.16 3.47
CA ASN A 343 -3.28 13.95 4.42
C ASN A 343 -4.71 13.41 4.57
N PRO A 344 -5.37 13.70 5.71
CA PRO A 344 -6.80 13.46 5.87
C PRO A 344 -7.62 14.04 4.71
N LEU A 345 -8.59 13.28 4.21
CA LEU A 345 -9.44 13.67 3.08
C LEU A 345 -10.88 13.88 3.55
N ALA A 346 -11.58 14.80 2.89
CA ALA A 346 -13.00 15.03 3.14
C ALA A 346 -13.86 13.90 2.53
N VAL A 347 -15.07 13.70 3.05
CA VAL A 347 -16.02 12.73 2.51
C VAL A 347 -16.29 12.96 1.03
N SER A 348 -16.44 14.21 0.60
CA SER A 348 -16.65 14.55 -0.81
C SER A 348 -15.48 14.07 -1.69
N THR A 349 -14.23 14.27 -1.25
CA THR A 349 -13.04 13.79 -1.94
C THR A 349 -12.97 12.27 -1.99
N LEU A 350 -13.36 11.57 -0.92
CA LEU A 350 -13.33 10.11 -0.86
C LEU A 350 -14.46 9.45 -1.66
N LEU A 351 -15.66 10.05 -1.73
CA LEU A 351 -16.75 9.49 -2.53
C LEU A 351 -16.60 9.80 -4.02
N PHE A 352 -16.01 10.96 -4.35
CA PHE A 352 -15.81 11.45 -5.70
C PHE A 352 -14.31 11.59 -6.00
N TYR A 353 -13.58 10.51 -5.71
CA TYR A 353 -12.14 10.46 -5.84
C TYR A 353 -11.72 10.35 -7.31
N TRP A 354 -10.63 11.02 -7.66
CA TRP A 354 -9.92 10.84 -8.93
C TRP A 354 -8.44 11.11 -8.71
N GLN A 355 -7.59 10.36 -9.42
CA GLN A 355 -6.14 10.53 -9.39
C GLN A 355 -5.53 10.08 -10.72
N ASP A 356 -4.50 10.79 -11.15
CA ASP A 356 -3.72 10.58 -12.39
C ASP A 356 -2.84 9.32 -12.41
#